data_AF-A0A519RV59-F1
#
_entry.id   AF-A0A519RV59-F1
#
_cell.length_a   1.000
_cell.length_b   1.000
_cell.length_c   1.000
_cell.angle_alpha   90.00
_cell.angle_beta   90.00
_cell.angle_gamma   90.00
#
_symmetry.space_group_name_H-M   'P 1'
#
loop_
_entity.id
_entity.type
_entity.pdbx_description
1 polymer ?
#
loop_
_entity_poly.entity_id
_entity_poly.type
_entity_poly.pdbx_seq_one_letter_code
_entity_poly.pdbx_strand_id
1 'polypeptide(L)'
;MMNVLGSELMSLYNGDVVLIMLAIDIMDCDRLYHYLTIDAYEFKKHVAENFPEVNYLSVGFKSPNGKLEWNKNYIELPKWYDLN
;
A
#
# COMPACT_ATOMS: atom_id res chain seq x y z
N MET A 1 -1.66 14.73 -11.29
CA MET A 1 -1.82 13.26 -11.39
C MET A 1 -0.77 12.67 -10.46
N MET A 2 -1.17 11.80 -9.52
CA MET A 2 -0.26 11.27 -8.52
C MET A 2 0.54 10.13 -9.14
N ASN A 3 1.86 10.28 -9.20
CA ASN A 3 2.75 9.34 -9.89
C ASN A 3 3.19 8.25 -8.91
N VAL A 4 2.68 7.03 -9.12
CA VAL A 4 3.16 5.83 -8.42
C VAL A 4 4.30 5.22 -9.25
N LEU A 5 5.44 5.00 -8.63
CA LEU A 5 6.64 4.45 -9.29
C LEU A 5 6.60 2.91 -9.39
N GLY A 6 5.83 2.26 -8.53
CA GLY A 6 5.71 0.81 -8.47
C GLY A 6 5.13 0.37 -7.13
N SER A 7 5.32 -0.92 -6.80
CA SER A 7 4.90 -1.48 -5.53
C SER A 7 5.84 -2.59 -5.06
N GLU A 8 5.96 -2.78 -3.75
CA GLU A 8 6.73 -3.88 -3.15
C GLU A 8 5.87 -4.65 -2.15
N LEU A 9 5.97 -5.98 -2.19
CA LEU A 9 5.35 -6.86 -1.21
C LEU A 9 6.32 -7.15 -0.08
N MET A 10 5.82 -7.13 1.15
CA MET A 10 6.61 -7.45 2.34
C MET A 10 5.81 -8.29 3.32
N SER A 11 6.43 -9.37 3.81
CA SER A 11 5.91 -10.14 4.93
C SER A 11 6.34 -9.51 6.25
N LEU A 12 5.37 -9.28 7.14
CA LEU A 12 5.59 -8.83 8.50
C LEU A 12 5.91 -10.01 9.42
N TYR A 13 6.47 -9.74 10.60
CA TYR A 13 6.90 -10.78 11.55
C TYR A 13 5.76 -11.66 12.06
N ASN A 14 4.52 -11.17 11.99
CA ASN A 14 3.32 -11.91 12.38
C ASN A 14 2.73 -12.77 11.24
N GLY A 15 3.37 -12.79 10.07
CA GLY A 15 2.90 -13.54 8.90
C GLY A 15 1.98 -12.74 7.96
N ASP A 16 1.55 -11.54 8.36
CA ASP A 16 0.74 -10.70 7.49
C ASP A 16 1.56 -10.17 6.31
N VAL A 17 0.92 -10.01 5.15
CA VAL A 17 1.54 -9.43 3.96
C VAL A 17 1.04 -8.01 3.76
N VAL A 18 1.97 -7.08 3.55
CA VAL A 18 1.68 -5.70 3.17
C VAL A 18 2.15 -5.42 1.75
N LEU A 19 1.30 -4.76 0.97
CA LEU A 19 1.65 -4.18 -0.32
C LEU A 19 1.97 -2.69 -0.14
N ILE A 20 3.22 -2.31 -0.41
CA ILE A 20 3.75 -0.97 -0.23
C ILE A 20 3.78 -0.27 -1.59
N MET A 21 2.95 0.75 -1.77
CA MET A 21 2.92 1.57 -2.98
C MET A 21 4.05 2.60 -2.95
N LEU A 22 4.86 2.67 -4.01
CA LEU A 22 6.03 3.52 -4.06
C LEU A 22 5.70 4.90 -4.65
N ALA A 23 5.83 5.94 -3.84
CA ALA A 23 5.82 7.34 -4.24
C ALA A 23 7.23 7.82 -4.66
N ILE A 24 7.27 9.00 -5.30
CA ILE A 24 8.52 9.63 -5.75
C ILE A 24 9.37 10.07 -4.57
N ASP A 25 8.75 10.73 -3.60
CA ASP A 25 9.41 11.29 -2.43
C ASP A 25 8.46 11.28 -1.21
N ILE A 26 8.93 11.85 -0.10
CA ILE A 26 8.18 11.91 1.15
C ILE A 26 6.88 12.73 1.04
N MET A 27 6.86 13.82 0.25
CA MET A 27 5.67 14.65 0.11
C MET A 27 4.58 13.94 -0.69
N ASP A 28 4.97 13.24 -1.75
CA ASP A 28 4.05 12.41 -2.53
C ASP A 28 3.63 11.15 -1.78
N CYS A 29 4.47 10.62 -0.89
CA CYS A 29 4.14 9.53 0.03
C CYS A 29 2.94 9.91 0.90
N ASP A 30 2.97 11.07 1.56
CA ASP A 30 1.88 11.54 2.42
C ASP A 30 0.57 11.76 1.64
N ARG A 31 0.66 12.32 0.42
CA ARG A 31 -0.51 12.48 -0.46
C ARG A 31 -1.11 11.15 -0.88
N LEU A 32 -0.26 10.20 -1.26
CA LEU A 32 -0.68 8.85 -1.65
C LEU A 32 -1.31 8.11 -0.47
N TYR A 33 -0.75 8.25 0.72
CA TYR A 33 -1.33 7.67 1.93
C TYR A 33 -2.76 8.17 2.16
N HIS A 34 -2.94 9.49 2.10
CA HIS A 34 -4.24 10.12 2.32
C HIS A 34 -5.27 9.68 1.29
N TYR A 35 -4.88 9.65 0.01
CA TYR A 35 -5.74 9.16 -1.08
C TYR A 35 -6.15 7.70 -0.88
N LEU A 36 -5.20 6.80 -0.58
CA LEU A 36 -5.50 5.38 -0.35
C LEU A 36 -6.42 5.15 0.85
N THR A 37 -6.28 6.00 1.87
CA THR A 37 -7.11 5.94 3.08
C THR A 37 -8.56 6.33 2.76
N ILE A 38 -8.77 7.45 2.05
CA ILE A 38 -10.09 8.08 1.90
C ILE A 38 -10.81 7.64 0.63
N ASP A 39 -10.13 7.64 -0.52
CA ASP A 39 -10.77 7.67 -1.85
C ASP A 39 -10.15 6.67 -2.83
N ALA A 40 -9.94 5.44 -2.36
CA ALA A 40 -9.36 4.37 -3.18
C ALA A 40 -10.09 3.03 -3.01
N TYR A 41 -11.41 3.06 -2.80
CA TYR A 41 -12.20 1.84 -2.54
C TYR A 41 -12.08 0.82 -3.68
N GLU A 42 -12.28 1.23 -4.93
CA GLU A 42 -12.19 0.33 -6.10
C GLU A 42 -10.79 -0.29 -6.24
N PHE A 43 -9.74 0.50 -5.97
CA PHE A 43 -8.37 -0.01 -5.96
C PHE A 43 -8.17 -1.04 -4.84
N LYS A 44 -8.62 -0.73 -3.61
CA LYS A 44 -8.54 -1.64 -2.46
C LYS A 44 -9.28 -2.95 -2.71
N LYS A 45 -10.47 -2.87 -3.31
CA LYS A 45 -11.26 -4.02 -3.75
C LYS A 45 -10.50 -4.85 -4.79
N HIS A 46 -9.97 -4.20 -5.83
CA HIS A 46 -9.18 -4.88 -6.85
C HIS A 46 -7.96 -5.61 -6.27
N VAL A 47 -7.25 -4.99 -5.32
CA VAL A 47 -6.14 -5.65 -4.62
C VAL A 47 -6.63 -6.86 -3.83
N ALA A 48 -7.70 -6.73 -3.04
CA ALA A 48 -8.24 -7.84 -2.26
C ALA A 48 -8.70 -9.03 -3.12
N GLU A 49 -9.26 -8.78 -4.31
CA GLU A 49 -9.72 -9.81 -5.23
C GLU A 49 -8.58 -10.53 -5.96
N ASN A 50 -7.51 -9.81 -6.32
CA ASN A 50 -6.42 -10.34 -7.14
C ASN A 50 -5.20 -10.81 -6.32
N PHE A 51 -5.07 -10.30 -5.10
CA PHE A 51 -3.98 -10.60 -4.16
C PHE A 51 -4.56 -10.90 -2.78
N PRO A 52 -5.31 -12.01 -2.62
CA PRO A 52 -6.01 -12.35 -1.38
C PRO A 52 -5.07 -12.60 -0.19
N GLU A 53 -3.78 -12.84 -0.44
CA GLU A 53 -2.75 -12.95 0.58
C GLU A 53 -2.37 -11.60 1.20
N VAL A 54 -2.66 -10.47 0.53
CA VAL A 54 -2.32 -9.13 1.03
C VAL A 54 -3.34 -8.70 2.07
N ASN A 55 -2.87 -8.48 3.29
CA ASN A 55 -3.71 -8.06 4.42
C ASN A 55 -3.81 -6.53 4.50
N TYR A 56 -2.73 -5.83 4.15
CA TYR A 56 -2.64 -4.39 4.30
C TYR A 56 -2.06 -3.69 3.08
N LEU A 57 -2.44 -2.42 2.91
CA LEU A 57 -1.72 -1.47 2.09
C LEU A 57 -0.87 -0.54 2.96
N SER A 58 0.24 -0.08 2.39
CA SER A 58 0.96 1.08 2.87
C SER A 58 1.57 1.83 1.70
N VAL A 59 2.24 2.93 2.00
CA VAL A 59 2.97 3.75 1.04
C VAL A 59 4.41 3.93 1.52
N GLY A 60 5.32 4.04 0.57
CA GLY A 60 6.70 4.33 0.86
C GLY A 60 7.40 4.98 -0.33
N PHE A 61 8.68 5.24 -0.18
CA PHE A 61 9.56 5.71 -1.24
C PHE A 61 10.93 5.07 -1.07
N LYS A 62 11.74 5.10 -2.13
CA LYS A 62 13.14 4.69 -2.06
C LYS A 62 13.97 5.93 -1.77
N SER A 63 14.67 5.92 -0.64
CA SER A 63 15.66 6.95 -0.35
C SER A 63 16.81 6.91 -1.38
N PRO A 64 17.66 7.95 -1.48
CA PRO A 64 18.72 8.02 -2.50
C PRO A 64 19.70 6.84 -2.50
N ASN A 65 19.83 6.10 -1.40
CA ASN A 65 20.67 4.90 -1.31
C ASN A 65 19.91 3.60 -1.68
N GLY A 66 18.67 3.70 -2.17
CA GLY A 66 17.82 2.57 -2.54
C GLY A 66 17.10 1.89 -1.39
N LYS A 67 17.24 2.38 -0.15
CA LYS A 67 16.52 1.82 1.02
C LYS A 67 15.05 2.21 0.96
N LEU A 68 14.18 1.23 1.15
CA LEU A 68 12.75 1.45 1.31
C LEU A 68 12.46 2.12 2.66
N GLU A 69 11.84 3.29 2.59
CA GLU A 69 11.25 3.98 3.72
C GLU A 69 9.74 4.03 3.51
N TRP A 70 8.96 3.58 4.49
CA TRP A 70 7.51 3.46 4.31
C TRP A 70 6.75 3.73 5.60
N ASN A 71 5.48 4.10 5.43
CA ASN A 71 4.58 4.43 6.51
C ASN A 71 4.20 3.16 7.30
N LYS A 72 4.32 3.21 8.62
CA LYS A 72 3.94 2.09 9.50
C LYS A 72 2.47 2.11 9.90
N ASN A 73 1.73 3.15 9.51
CA ASN A 73 0.28 3.19 9.65
C ASN A 73 -0.33 2.43 8.49
N TYR A 74 -0.66 1.17 8.72
CA TYR A 74 -1.22 0.28 7.71
C TYR A 74 -2.69 0.62 7.40
N ILE A 75 -3.07 0.50 6.14
CA ILE A 75 -4.45 0.61 5.68
C ILE A 75 -4.98 -0.82 5.51
N GLU A 76 -5.98 -1.20 6.30
CA GLU A 76 -6.63 -2.50 6.16
C GLU A 76 -7.33 -2.60 4.80
N LEU A 77 -7.11 -3.73 4.13
CA LEU A 77 -7.88 -4.08 2.95
C LEU A 77 -9.19 -4.75 3.37
N PRO A 78 -10.29 -4.52 2.62
CA PRO A 78 -11.48 -5.34 2.80
C PRO A 78 -11.11 -6.80 2.56
N LYS A 79 -11.65 -7.70 3.37
CA LYS A 79 -11.38 -9.12 3.15
C LYS A 79 -12.14 -9.56 1.92
N TRP A 80 -11.51 -10.36 1.06
CA TRP A 80 -12.11 -10.81 -0.20
C TRP A 80 -13.45 -11.54 0.00
N TYR A 81 -13.65 -12.20 1.15
CA TYR A 81 -14.90 -12.88 1.49
C TYR A 81 -15.99 -11.95 2.03
N ASP A 82 -15.65 -10.76 2.51
CA ASP A 82 -16.61 -9.73 2.92
C ASP A 82 -17.16 -8.95 1.70
N LEU A 83 -16.57 -9.17 0.52
CA LEU A 83 -16.95 -8.54 -0.75
C LEU A 83 -17.89 -9.40 -1.60
N ASN A 84 -18.20 -10.62 -1.16
CA ASN A 84 -19.09 -11.58 -1.82
C ASN A 84 -20.44 -11.73 -1.10
#